data_AF-A0A6N6KAN6-F1
#
_entry.id   AF-A0A6N6KAN6-F1
#
_cell.length_a   1.000
_cell.length_b   1.000
_cell.length_c   1.000
_cell.angle_alpha   90.00
_cell.angle_beta   90.00
_cell.angle_gamma   90.00
#
_symmetry.space_group_name_H-M   'P 1'
#
loop_
_entity.id
_entity.type
_entity.pdbx_description
1 polymer ?
#
loop_
_entity_poly.entity_id
_entity_poly.type
_entity_poly.pdbx_seq_one_letter_code
_entity_poly.pdbx_strand_id
1 'polypeptide(L)'
;MKSPFKNSFISTLQWSLLAFIFLFSSNLFAQLDISGLEAMKARAIGPAGMSGRVTAIDVVIDEPDIIYVGTASGGLWKSASGGVEWEPIFDNEAVASIGAVAIQQNNPDVIWAGTGEGNPRNSVSGGYGIYKSLDGGKTWTLMGLEKTRNIHRIIVDRDNPNIVFVGAIGSSWGEHPERGVFKTTDGGKSWEKVLFVDEKTGCADLVVDPSNPNKLIAAMWEHRRKPWTFTSGGPGSGLYVTLDGGQTWQERTHEDGLPKGDLGRIGLAIAPSDPDIVYALIESKKNALYKSEDGGVKWTKVNDKREIGNRPFYYSDIFVDPSNENRIYSVFTYVNVSEDGGRSFEQLMPAYNTTKGVHPDHHAWWIHPNDPDFMIDGNDGGLNITRDRGKTWRFVENLPVAQFYHINVDMEYPYNVYGGMQDNGSWAGPAYVLKDQGIRNAYWQELMFGDGFDVVPDPK
;
A
#
# COMPACT_ATOMS: atom_id res chain seq x y z
N MET A 1 -13.00 -95.84 -4.53
CA MET A 1 -13.51 -94.50 -4.24
C MET A 1 -13.21 -93.59 -5.42
N LYS A 2 -14.22 -93.40 -6.30
CA LYS A 2 -14.34 -92.26 -7.23
C LYS A 2 -14.63 -91.01 -6.37
N SER A 3 -14.28 -89.77 -6.65
CA SER A 3 -14.47 -88.95 -7.84
C SER A 3 -13.92 -87.54 -7.54
N PRO A 4 -13.58 -86.71 -8.55
CA PRO A 4 -13.06 -85.34 -8.41
C PRO A 4 -14.19 -84.33 -8.15
N PHE A 5 -13.86 -83.04 -8.17
CA PHE A 5 -14.68 -81.82 -8.06
C PHE A 5 -14.65 -81.10 -6.71
N LYS A 6 -13.85 -80.02 -6.64
CA LYS A 6 -14.31 -78.67 -6.29
C LYS A 6 -13.17 -77.63 -6.40
N ASN A 7 -12.77 -77.36 -7.65
CA ASN A 7 -12.39 -76.01 -8.06
C ASN A 7 -13.67 -75.36 -8.57
N SER A 8 -14.28 -74.45 -7.80
CA SER A 8 -15.31 -73.51 -8.32
C SER A 8 -15.86 -72.53 -7.27
N PHE A 9 -15.68 -72.77 -5.96
CA PHE A 9 -16.36 -71.96 -4.95
C PHE A 9 -15.55 -70.77 -4.38
N ILE A 10 -14.23 -70.72 -4.64
CA ILE A 10 -13.36 -69.69 -4.03
C ILE A 10 -13.12 -68.49 -4.96
N SER A 11 -13.21 -68.67 -6.29
CA SER A 11 -13.03 -67.56 -7.24
C SER A 11 -14.27 -66.67 -7.35
N THR A 12 -15.49 -67.22 -7.38
CA THR A 12 -16.72 -66.42 -7.48
C THR A 12 -16.98 -65.57 -6.23
N LEU A 13 -16.56 -66.02 -5.03
CA LEU A 13 -16.74 -65.28 -3.79
C LEU A 13 -15.76 -64.07 -3.70
N GLN A 14 -14.54 -64.19 -4.21
CA GLN A 14 -13.57 -63.07 -4.24
C GLN A 14 -13.96 -61.99 -5.26
N TRP A 15 -14.46 -62.36 -6.43
CA TRP A 15 -14.93 -61.37 -7.42
C TRP A 15 -16.26 -60.71 -7.01
N SER A 16 -17.13 -61.42 -6.28
CA SER A 16 -18.36 -60.84 -5.74
C SER A 16 -18.09 -59.85 -4.60
N LEU A 17 -17.10 -60.11 -3.74
CA LEU A 17 -16.71 -59.19 -2.66
C LEU A 17 -15.97 -57.95 -3.19
N LEU A 18 -15.13 -58.10 -4.22
CA LEU A 18 -14.50 -56.96 -4.93
C LEU A 18 -15.52 -56.12 -5.71
N ALA A 19 -16.52 -56.75 -6.34
CA ALA A 19 -17.62 -56.02 -6.98
C ALA A 19 -18.53 -55.32 -5.95
N PHE A 20 -18.75 -55.91 -4.77
CA PHE A 20 -19.52 -55.25 -3.70
C PHE A 20 -18.77 -54.05 -3.09
N ILE A 21 -17.43 -54.11 -2.99
CA ILE A 21 -16.59 -52.99 -2.54
C ILE A 21 -16.48 -51.90 -3.63
N PHE A 22 -16.50 -52.26 -4.92
CA PHE A 22 -16.56 -51.28 -6.02
C PHE A 22 -17.95 -50.67 -6.24
N LEU A 23 -19.03 -51.36 -5.88
CA LEU A 23 -20.40 -50.84 -6.02
C LEU A 23 -20.80 -49.90 -4.86
N PHE A 24 -20.11 -49.95 -3.73
CA PHE A 24 -20.31 -49.02 -2.59
C PHE A 24 -19.33 -47.83 -2.57
N SER A 25 -18.42 -47.71 -3.54
CA SER A 25 -17.55 -46.54 -3.70
C SER A 25 -18.09 -45.50 -4.68
N SER A 26 -19.31 -45.71 -5.18
CA SER A 26 -20.06 -44.68 -5.91
C SER A 26 -21.07 -44.02 -4.98
N ASN A 27 -21.06 -42.69 -4.93
CA ASN A 27 -21.76 -41.78 -3.99
C ASN A 27 -20.96 -41.57 -2.69
N LEU A 28 -20.40 -40.40 -2.37
CA LEU A 28 -20.67 -39.05 -2.81
C LEU A 28 -19.35 -38.24 -2.75
N PHE A 29 -18.79 -37.85 -3.89
CA PHE A 29 -18.34 -36.47 -3.97
C PHE A 29 -19.62 -35.66 -4.11
N ALA A 30 -20.32 -35.44 -3.00
CA ALA A 30 -21.35 -34.42 -2.98
C ALA A 30 -20.55 -33.15 -3.26
N GLN A 31 -20.68 -32.63 -4.47
CA GLN A 31 -20.38 -31.23 -4.69
C GLN A 31 -21.19 -30.51 -3.61
N LEU A 32 -20.49 -29.88 -2.67
CA LEU A 32 -21.12 -29.13 -1.60
C LEU A 32 -22.18 -28.26 -2.27
N ASP A 33 -23.44 -28.45 -1.91
CA ASP A 33 -24.52 -27.66 -2.49
C ASP A 33 -24.37 -26.24 -1.95
N ILE A 34 -23.63 -25.43 -2.69
CA ILE A 34 -23.32 -24.05 -2.34
C ILE A 34 -24.50 -23.11 -2.56
N SER A 35 -25.63 -23.59 -3.11
CA SER A 35 -26.84 -22.77 -3.25
C SER A 35 -27.32 -22.25 -1.88
N GLY A 36 -27.08 -23.00 -0.81
CA GLY A 36 -27.32 -22.54 0.56
C GLY A 36 -26.37 -21.43 1.02
N LEU A 37 -25.15 -21.35 0.47
CA LEU A 37 -24.18 -20.29 0.75
C LEU A 37 -24.52 -18.99 0.01
N GLU A 38 -25.17 -19.06 -1.16
CA GLU A 38 -25.61 -17.87 -1.91
C GLU A 38 -26.60 -17.00 -1.11
N ALA A 39 -27.38 -17.62 -0.22
CA ALA A 39 -28.27 -16.92 0.70
C ALA A 39 -27.56 -16.39 1.97
N MET A 40 -26.34 -16.84 2.26
CA MET A 40 -25.58 -16.39 3.42
C MET A 40 -24.89 -15.05 3.12
N LYS A 41 -25.09 -14.08 4.01
CA LYS A 41 -24.38 -12.81 3.94
C LYS A 41 -23.13 -12.87 4.79
N ALA A 42 -22.00 -12.47 4.21
CA ALA A 42 -20.81 -12.19 4.98
C ALA A 42 -21.12 -11.11 6.02
N ARG A 43 -20.55 -11.25 7.21
CA ARG A 43 -20.67 -10.30 8.31
C ARG A 43 -19.29 -10.07 8.90
N ALA A 44 -18.95 -8.81 9.18
CA ALA A 44 -17.78 -8.50 9.97
C ALA A 44 -17.93 -9.06 11.40
N ILE A 45 -16.93 -9.82 11.85
CA ILE A 45 -16.88 -10.41 13.21
C ILE A 45 -16.05 -9.59 14.19
N GLY A 46 -15.72 -8.34 13.84
CA GLY A 46 -14.87 -7.44 14.61
C GLY A 46 -13.40 -7.90 14.69
N PRO A 47 -12.49 -7.05 15.17
CA PRO A 47 -12.52 -5.59 15.20
C PRO A 47 -11.69 -5.00 14.04
N ALA A 48 -11.59 -3.69 14.07
CA ALA A 48 -10.65 -2.91 13.30
C ALA A 48 -9.44 -2.43 14.13
N GLY A 49 -9.39 -2.78 15.42
CA GLY A 49 -8.39 -2.30 16.36
C GLY A 49 -6.96 -2.78 16.08
N MET A 50 -6.79 -3.88 15.32
CA MET A 50 -5.47 -4.25 14.80
C MET A 50 -5.11 -3.47 13.54
N SER A 51 -6.14 -3.05 12.79
CA SER A 51 -6.07 -2.44 11.45
C SER A 51 -5.07 -3.19 10.55
N GLY A 52 -4.45 -2.51 9.59
CA GLY A 52 -3.52 -3.11 8.64
C GLY A 52 -2.90 -2.06 7.74
N ARG A 53 -2.12 -2.50 6.76
CA ARG A 53 -1.26 -1.63 5.97
C ARG A 53 -2.00 -0.60 5.13
N VAL A 54 -1.82 0.67 5.50
CA VAL A 54 -2.28 1.84 4.77
C VAL A 54 -1.18 2.30 3.80
N THR A 55 -1.54 2.53 2.54
CA THR A 55 -0.58 2.79 1.44
C THR A 55 -0.81 4.11 0.72
N ALA A 56 -1.97 4.73 0.88
CA ALA A 56 -2.28 6.00 0.26
C ALA A 56 -3.28 6.80 1.10
N ILE A 57 -3.08 8.11 1.19
CA ILE A 57 -3.94 9.03 1.93
C ILE A 57 -4.11 10.29 1.09
N ASP A 58 -5.34 10.78 0.96
CA ASP A 58 -5.61 12.14 0.48
C ASP A 58 -6.84 12.71 1.19
N VAL A 59 -6.92 14.04 1.28
CA VAL A 59 -7.91 14.77 2.07
C VAL A 59 -8.41 15.96 1.27
N VAL A 60 -9.69 16.29 1.40
CA VAL A 60 -10.24 17.53 0.84
C VAL A 60 -9.72 18.71 1.66
N ILE A 61 -8.92 19.59 1.04
CA ILE A 61 -8.21 20.67 1.76
C ILE A 61 -9.20 21.63 2.44
N ASP A 62 -10.26 22.03 1.73
CA ASP A 62 -11.24 23.00 2.26
C ASP A 62 -12.27 22.36 3.21
N GLU A 63 -12.31 21.03 3.28
CA GLU A 63 -13.20 20.26 4.17
C GLU A 63 -12.45 19.04 4.75
N PRO A 64 -11.52 19.26 5.70
CA PRO A 64 -10.57 18.24 6.17
C PRO A 64 -11.18 17.07 6.95
N ASP A 65 -12.51 17.05 7.11
CA ASP A 65 -13.25 15.90 7.62
C ASP A 65 -13.49 14.83 6.55
N ILE A 66 -13.35 15.20 5.27
CA ILE A 66 -13.42 14.27 4.14
C ILE A 66 -12.02 13.71 3.86
N ILE A 67 -11.82 12.46 4.29
CA ILE A 67 -10.53 11.75 4.22
C ILE A 67 -10.71 10.48 3.39
N TYR A 68 -9.78 10.22 2.48
CA TYR A 68 -9.71 9.01 1.69
C TYR A 68 -8.45 8.20 2.05
N VAL A 69 -8.62 6.91 2.30
CA VAL A 69 -7.55 6.01 2.74
C VAL A 69 -7.52 4.76 1.88
N GLY A 70 -6.46 4.60 1.10
CA GLY A 70 -6.15 3.39 0.34
C GLY A 70 -5.28 2.43 1.14
N THR A 71 -5.54 1.14 0.99
CA THR A 71 -4.84 0.08 1.73
C THR A 71 -4.22 -0.96 0.80
N ALA A 72 -3.25 -1.71 1.31
CA ALA A 72 -2.50 -2.66 0.49
C ALA A 72 -3.36 -3.82 -0.05
N SER A 73 -4.37 -4.25 0.71
CA SER A 73 -5.26 -5.36 0.33
C SER A 73 -6.70 -5.23 0.82
N GLY A 74 -7.08 -4.09 1.42
CA GLY A 74 -8.38 -3.87 2.06
C GLY A 74 -9.26 -2.81 1.40
N GLY A 75 -8.95 -2.40 0.16
CA GLY A 75 -9.73 -1.43 -0.60
C GLY A 75 -9.42 0.04 -0.31
N LEU A 76 -10.31 0.91 -0.78
CA LEU A 76 -10.32 2.36 -0.56
C LEU A 76 -11.50 2.72 0.34
N TRP A 77 -11.22 3.53 1.36
CA TRP A 77 -12.17 3.93 2.38
C TRP A 77 -12.35 5.44 2.39
N LYS A 78 -13.55 5.90 2.73
CA LYS A 78 -13.89 7.31 2.90
C LYS A 78 -14.39 7.57 4.32
N SER A 79 -13.92 8.65 4.92
CA SER A 79 -14.57 9.29 6.05
C SER A 79 -15.13 10.63 5.61
N ALA A 80 -16.29 11.02 6.13
CA ALA A 80 -16.83 12.38 6.05
C ALA A 80 -17.01 13.00 7.45
N SER A 81 -16.30 12.44 8.45
CA SER A 81 -16.44 12.77 9.87
C SER A 81 -15.08 12.90 10.57
N GLY A 82 -14.02 13.22 9.82
CA GLY A 82 -12.67 13.38 10.37
C GLY A 82 -12.07 12.07 10.90
N GLY A 83 -12.49 10.94 10.35
CA GLY A 83 -12.05 9.60 10.74
C GLY A 83 -12.76 9.03 11.98
N VAL A 84 -13.98 9.49 12.27
CA VAL A 84 -14.88 8.88 13.29
C VAL A 84 -15.65 7.70 12.69
N GLU A 85 -16.06 7.78 11.43
CA GLU A 85 -16.73 6.72 10.68
C GLU A 85 -16.06 6.54 9.32
N TRP A 86 -16.05 5.30 8.82
CA TRP A 86 -15.42 4.92 7.57
C TRP A 86 -16.35 4.04 6.75
N GLU A 87 -16.46 4.35 5.47
CA GLU A 87 -17.24 3.60 4.48
C GLU A 87 -16.27 3.01 3.44
N PRO A 88 -16.38 1.71 3.11
CA PRO A 88 -15.66 1.16 1.98
C PRO A 88 -16.34 1.63 0.69
N ILE A 89 -15.55 2.14 -0.24
CA ILE A 89 -16.06 2.76 -1.48
C ILE A 89 -15.53 2.08 -2.75
N PHE A 90 -14.86 0.94 -2.62
CA PHE A 90 -14.18 0.26 -3.74
C PHE A 90 -14.33 -1.27 -3.73
N ASP A 91 -15.27 -1.81 -2.95
CA ASP A 91 -15.47 -3.25 -2.75
C ASP A 91 -15.97 -4.00 -4.00
N ASN A 92 -16.52 -3.27 -4.98
CA ASN A 92 -17.10 -3.85 -6.19
C ASN A 92 -16.14 -3.85 -7.39
N GLU A 93 -14.92 -3.34 -7.23
CA GLU A 93 -13.94 -3.24 -8.30
C GLU A 93 -13.05 -4.47 -8.39
N ALA A 94 -12.31 -4.61 -9.49
CA ALA A 94 -11.61 -5.87 -9.83
C ALA A 94 -10.51 -6.28 -8.83
N VAL A 95 -9.99 -5.34 -8.04
CA VAL A 95 -8.90 -5.55 -7.08
C VAL A 95 -9.08 -4.65 -5.86
N ALA A 96 -8.65 -5.12 -4.70
CA ALA A 96 -8.70 -4.36 -3.44
C ALA A 96 -7.40 -3.58 -3.13
N SER A 97 -6.32 -3.83 -3.86
CA SER A 97 -5.03 -3.17 -3.58
C SER A 97 -5.02 -1.75 -4.13
N ILE A 98 -4.77 -0.77 -3.27
CA ILE A 98 -4.64 0.64 -3.63
C ILE A 98 -3.19 1.07 -3.45
N GLY A 99 -2.63 1.75 -4.45
CA GLY A 99 -1.26 2.28 -4.39
C GLY A 99 -1.18 3.80 -4.45
N ALA A 100 -2.25 4.47 -4.92
CA ALA A 100 -2.37 5.92 -4.91
C ALA A 100 -3.84 6.34 -4.91
N VAL A 101 -4.14 7.45 -4.24
CA VAL A 101 -5.42 8.17 -4.34
C VAL A 101 -5.11 9.65 -4.57
N ALA A 102 -5.87 10.31 -5.43
CA ALA A 102 -5.75 11.74 -5.67
C ALA A 102 -7.14 12.35 -5.88
N ILE A 103 -7.43 13.40 -5.10
CA ILE A 103 -8.66 14.16 -5.13
C ILE A 103 -8.43 15.40 -5.99
N GLN A 104 -9.35 15.69 -6.90
CA GLN A 104 -9.36 16.96 -7.57
C GLN A 104 -9.84 18.05 -6.60
N GLN A 105 -8.93 18.84 -6.03
CA GLN A 105 -9.24 19.75 -4.91
C GLN A 105 -10.29 20.84 -5.25
N ASN A 106 -10.36 21.30 -6.51
CA ASN A 106 -11.39 22.26 -6.94
C ASN A 106 -12.75 21.63 -7.27
N ASN A 107 -12.86 20.30 -7.26
CA ASN A 107 -14.10 19.54 -7.36
C ASN A 107 -13.93 18.14 -6.71
N PRO A 108 -14.10 18.05 -5.38
CA PRO A 108 -13.84 16.81 -4.63
C PRO A 108 -14.71 15.59 -4.99
N ASP A 109 -15.75 15.76 -5.82
CA ASP A 109 -16.49 14.63 -6.39
C ASP A 109 -15.65 13.82 -7.39
N VAL A 110 -14.60 14.43 -7.97
CA VAL A 110 -13.69 13.77 -8.90
C VAL A 110 -12.49 13.20 -8.16
N ILE A 111 -12.38 11.88 -8.17
CA ILE A 111 -11.33 11.14 -7.47
C ILE A 111 -10.67 10.16 -8.42
N TRP A 112 -9.36 10.03 -8.32
CA TRP A 112 -8.57 9.03 -9.02
C TRP A 112 -8.03 8.01 -8.03
N ALA A 113 -8.17 6.72 -8.36
CA ALA A 113 -7.64 5.61 -7.58
C ALA A 113 -6.72 4.76 -8.46
N GLY A 114 -5.43 4.73 -8.10
CA GLY A 114 -4.42 3.88 -8.72
C GLY A 114 -4.31 2.58 -7.93
N THR A 115 -4.49 1.46 -8.61
CA THR A 115 -4.49 0.15 -7.94
C THR A 115 -3.11 -0.52 -7.94
N GLY A 116 -2.86 -1.34 -6.93
CA GLY A 116 -1.61 -2.05 -6.68
C GLY A 116 -0.57 -1.19 -5.98
N GLU A 117 -0.21 -1.56 -4.75
CA GLU A 117 0.74 -0.79 -3.93
C GLU A 117 2.13 -0.67 -4.56
N GLY A 118 2.83 0.44 -4.30
CA GLY A 118 4.17 0.70 -4.79
C GLY A 118 5.31 0.10 -3.94
N ASN A 119 4.97 -0.77 -2.99
CA ASN A 119 5.92 -1.36 -2.06
C ASN A 119 6.13 -2.82 -2.44
N PRO A 120 7.16 -3.16 -3.24
CA PRO A 120 7.36 -4.50 -3.76
C PRO A 120 7.85 -5.45 -2.64
N ARG A 121 6.96 -5.82 -1.73
CA ARG A 121 7.16 -6.86 -0.73
C ARG A 121 6.77 -8.22 -1.32
N ASN A 122 7.18 -9.32 -0.68
CA ASN A 122 6.80 -10.67 -1.11
C ASN A 122 5.27 -10.92 -0.99
N SER A 123 4.60 -10.21 -0.09
CA SER A 123 3.14 -10.22 0.13
C SER A 123 2.38 -9.19 -0.71
N VAL A 124 3.04 -8.52 -1.67
CA VAL A 124 2.41 -7.46 -2.48
C VAL A 124 1.20 -7.99 -3.26
N SER A 125 0.07 -7.29 -3.14
CA SER A 125 -1.09 -7.53 -4.00
C SER A 125 -0.98 -6.71 -5.28
N GLY A 126 -1.22 -7.36 -6.42
CA GLY A 126 -1.22 -6.68 -7.72
C GLY A 126 -2.51 -5.88 -7.93
N GLY A 127 -2.38 -4.75 -8.60
CA GLY A 127 -3.47 -3.91 -9.09
C GLY A 127 -3.93 -4.24 -10.51
N TYR A 128 -4.91 -3.48 -10.96
CA TYR A 128 -5.59 -3.58 -12.23
C TYR A 128 -5.99 -2.18 -12.75
N GLY A 129 -5.00 -1.32 -12.97
CA GLY A 129 -5.16 -0.03 -13.64
C GLY A 129 -5.59 1.12 -12.74
N ILE A 130 -6.01 2.21 -13.38
CA ILE A 130 -6.45 3.44 -12.73
C ILE A 130 -7.96 3.63 -12.91
N TYR A 131 -8.63 3.99 -11.84
CA TYR A 131 -10.07 4.22 -11.80
C TYR A 131 -10.36 5.67 -11.52
N LYS A 132 -11.51 6.14 -12.02
CA LYS A 132 -12.02 7.49 -11.79
C LYS A 132 -13.44 7.43 -11.25
N SER A 133 -13.71 8.20 -10.21
CA SER A 133 -15.06 8.51 -9.73
C SER A 133 -15.41 9.95 -10.10
N LEU A 134 -16.70 10.21 -10.32
CA LEU A 134 -17.26 11.54 -10.58
C LEU A 134 -18.35 11.92 -9.55
N ASP A 135 -18.52 11.12 -8.50
CA ASP A 135 -19.59 11.24 -7.51
C ASP A 135 -19.09 10.99 -6.08
N GLY A 136 -17.82 11.32 -5.83
CA GLY A 136 -17.21 11.27 -4.51
C GLY A 136 -16.91 9.86 -4.02
N GLY A 137 -16.80 8.89 -4.94
CA GLY A 137 -16.43 7.50 -4.68
C GLY A 137 -17.59 6.50 -4.73
N LYS A 138 -18.81 6.91 -5.12
CA LYS A 138 -19.97 6.01 -5.14
C LYS A 138 -19.95 5.07 -6.34
N THR A 139 -19.49 5.56 -7.48
CA THR A 139 -19.27 4.77 -8.69
C THR A 139 -17.88 5.03 -9.27
N TRP A 140 -17.33 4.01 -9.91
CA TRP A 140 -16.01 4.04 -10.52
C TRP A 140 -16.06 3.60 -11.98
N THR A 141 -15.18 4.19 -12.77
CA THR A 141 -14.92 3.79 -14.15
C THR A 141 -13.45 3.44 -14.29
N LEU A 142 -13.15 2.27 -14.84
CA LEU A 142 -11.78 1.90 -15.22
C LEU A 142 -11.33 2.78 -16.40
N MET A 143 -10.23 3.51 -16.20
CA MET A 143 -9.69 4.46 -17.17
C MET A 143 -8.42 3.94 -17.86
N GLY A 144 -8.13 2.63 -17.77
CA GLY A 144 -7.00 1.97 -18.44
C GLY A 144 -5.80 1.72 -17.52
N LEU A 145 -4.62 1.53 -18.12
CA LEU A 145 -3.35 1.21 -17.45
C LEU A 145 -3.35 -0.13 -16.66
N GLU A 146 -4.23 -1.07 -17.00
CA GLU A 146 -4.44 -2.36 -16.32
C GLU A 146 -3.16 -3.18 -16.19
N LYS A 147 -2.35 -3.14 -17.26
CA LYS A 147 -1.08 -3.88 -17.36
C LYS A 147 0.05 -3.28 -16.54
N THR A 148 -0.11 -2.07 -16.00
CA THR A 148 0.91 -1.48 -15.12
C THR A 148 1.05 -2.25 -13.81
N ARG A 149 -0.01 -2.93 -13.36
CA ARG A 149 -0.08 -3.74 -12.13
C ARG A 149 0.13 -2.97 -10.83
N ASN A 150 0.99 -1.97 -10.76
CA ASN A 150 1.28 -1.23 -9.54
C ASN A 150 1.45 0.25 -9.88
N ILE A 151 0.49 1.06 -9.43
CA ILE A 151 0.46 2.52 -9.58
C ILE A 151 0.76 3.14 -8.23
N HIS A 152 1.84 3.92 -8.14
CA HIS A 152 2.32 4.45 -6.87
C HIS A 152 2.14 5.97 -6.71
N ARG A 153 1.95 6.69 -7.83
CA ARG A 153 1.73 8.14 -7.82
C ARG A 153 0.64 8.53 -8.80
N ILE A 154 -0.20 9.48 -8.38
CA ILE A 154 -1.15 10.18 -9.23
C ILE A 154 -1.00 11.67 -8.92
N ILE A 155 -0.82 12.48 -9.95
CA ILE A 155 -0.81 13.94 -9.84
C ILE A 155 -1.89 14.47 -10.76
N VAL A 156 -2.90 15.13 -10.19
CA VAL A 156 -3.89 15.90 -10.93
C VAL A 156 -3.36 17.32 -11.07
N ASP A 157 -3.30 17.82 -12.31
CA ASP A 157 -2.88 19.19 -12.57
C ASP A 157 -3.88 20.18 -11.93
N ARG A 158 -3.34 21.12 -11.14
CA ARG A 158 -4.12 22.10 -10.38
C ARG A 158 -4.93 23.03 -11.28
N ASP A 159 -4.38 23.41 -12.43
CA ASP A 159 -4.92 24.45 -13.30
C ASP A 159 -5.80 23.84 -14.40
N ASN A 160 -5.54 22.59 -14.80
CA ASN A 160 -6.36 21.84 -15.76
C ASN A 160 -6.57 20.36 -15.34
N PRO A 161 -7.72 20.01 -14.72
CA PRO A 161 -7.96 18.66 -14.20
C PRO A 161 -8.10 17.55 -15.26
N ASN A 162 -8.09 17.89 -16.56
CA ASN A 162 -7.97 16.88 -17.63
C ASN A 162 -6.55 16.36 -17.81
N ILE A 163 -5.56 17.07 -17.25
CA ILE A 163 -4.17 16.68 -17.23
C ILE A 163 -3.91 15.91 -15.92
N VAL A 164 -3.52 14.65 -16.07
CA VAL A 164 -3.17 13.78 -14.93
C VAL A 164 -1.93 13.00 -15.29
N PHE A 165 -0.97 12.95 -14.36
CA PHE A 165 0.22 12.12 -14.45
C PHE A 165 0.08 10.91 -13.53
N VAL A 166 0.58 9.77 -14.00
CA VAL A 166 0.58 8.50 -13.27
C VAL A 166 1.99 7.93 -13.26
N GLY A 167 2.53 7.75 -12.05
CA GLY A 167 3.78 7.04 -11.82
C GLY A 167 3.51 5.56 -11.61
N ALA A 168 3.89 4.74 -12.58
CA ALA A 168 3.74 3.28 -12.54
C ALA A 168 5.09 2.61 -12.26
N ILE A 169 5.17 1.91 -11.13
CA ILE A 169 6.33 1.10 -10.77
C ILE A 169 6.40 -0.14 -11.66
N GLY A 170 5.26 -0.73 -12.02
CA GLY A 170 5.22 -2.01 -12.72
C GLY A 170 5.21 -3.22 -11.81
N SER A 171 5.05 -4.41 -12.39
CA SER A 171 5.01 -5.68 -11.66
C SER A 171 6.39 -6.09 -11.14
N SER A 172 6.57 -6.22 -9.83
CA SER A 172 7.84 -6.70 -9.23
C SER A 172 8.34 -8.04 -9.79
N TRP A 173 7.48 -8.87 -10.39
CA TRP A 173 7.74 -10.28 -10.69
C TRP A 173 8.19 -10.56 -12.13
N GLY A 174 8.22 -9.56 -13.02
CA GLY A 174 8.58 -9.76 -14.43
C GLY A 174 9.00 -8.49 -15.14
N GLU A 175 9.74 -8.64 -16.23
CA GLU A 175 10.06 -7.54 -17.16
C GLU A 175 8.87 -7.32 -18.09
N HIS A 176 8.46 -6.07 -18.24
CA HIS A 176 7.37 -5.69 -19.14
C HIS A 176 7.39 -4.17 -19.41
N PRO A 177 6.88 -3.72 -20.56
CA PRO A 177 7.00 -2.31 -20.96
C PRO A 177 6.02 -1.38 -20.24
N GLU A 178 4.98 -1.87 -19.57
CA GLU A 178 3.94 -1.05 -18.93
C GLU A 178 4.37 -0.46 -17.58
N ARG A 179 5.40 0.39 -17.62
CA ARG A 179 5.98 1.10 -16.47
C ARG A 179 6.42 2.50 -16.88
N GLY A 180 6.78 3.32 -15.89
CA GLY A 180 7.28 4.67 -16.09
C GLY A 180 6.23 5.72 -15.77
N VAL A 181 6.31 6.88 -16.43
CA VAL A 181 5.34 7.98 -16.24
C VAL A 181 4.38 8.01 -17.41
N PHE A 182 3.09 7.97 -17.10
CA PHE A 182 2.00 8.13 -18.06
C PHE A 182 1.32 9.48 -17.84
N LYS A 183 0.81 10.07 -18.93
CA LYS A 183 0.09 11.34 -18.91
C LYS A 183 -1.20 11.21 -19.73
N THR A 184 -2.28 11.75 -19.20
CA THR A 184 -3.48 12.07 -19.99
C THR A 184 -3.60 13.59 -20.14
N THR A 185 -4.24 14.04 -21.21
CA THR A 185 -4.68 15.44 -21.37
C THR A 185 -6.19 15.55 -21.66
N ASP A 186 -6.92 14.43 -21.68
CA ASP A 186 -8.34 14.34 -22.01
C ASP A 186 -9.20 13.75 -20.87
N GLY A 187 -8.68 13.84 -19.63
CA GLY A 187 -9.36 13.37 -18.44
C GLY A 187 -9.41 11.84 -18.29
N GLY A 188 -8.45 11.12 -18.88
CA GLY A 188 -8.18 9.69 -18.75
C GLY A 188 -8.72 8.82 -19.87
N LYS A 189 -9.22 9.41 -20.96
CA LYS A 189 -9.72 8.64 -22.11
C LYS A 189 -8.58 8.03 -22.90
N SER A 190 -7.42 8.68 -22.91
CA SER A 190 -6.19 8.16 -23.50
C SER A 190 -4.97 8.49 -22.64
N TRP A 191 -3.94 7.64 -22.75
CA TRP A 191 -2.70 7.77 -21.98
C TRP A 191 -1.49 7.73 -22.90
N GLU A 192 -0.61 8.71 -22.74
CA GLU A 192 0.71 8.77 -23.36
C GLU A 192 1.78 8.36 -22.35
N LYS A 193 2.73 7.53 -22.75
CA LYS A 193 3.90 7.21 -21.91
C LYS A 193 4.97 8.26 -22.13
N VAL A 194 5.09 9.20 -21.21
CA VAL A 194 5.93 10.42 -21.33
C VAL A 194 7.35 10.25 -20.78
N LEU A 195 7.58 9.25 -19.91
CA LEU A 195 8.93 8.86 -19.48
C LEU A 195 9.04 7.35 -19.39
N PHE A 196 9.99 6.78 -20.12
CA PHE A 196 10.30 5.36 -20.19
C PHE A 196 11.80 5.15 -20.35
N VAL A 197 12.38 4.31 -19.50
CA VAL A 197 13.81 3.97 -19.57
C VAL A 197 13.99 2.63 -20.25
N ASP A 198 13.41 1.57 -19.66
CA ASP A 198 13.41 0.20 -20.19
C ASP A 198 12.30 -0.67 -19.54
N GLU A 199 12.28 -1.97 -19.81
CA GLU A 199 11.28 -2.93 -19.31
C GLU A 199 11.49 -3.38 -17.84
N LYS A 200 12.56 -2.91 -17.18
CA LYS A 200 12.90 -3.22 -15.78
C LYS A 200 12.68 -2.04 -14.84
N THR A 201 12.52 -0.85 -15.41
CA THR A 201 12.53 0.42 -14.68
C THR A 201 11.15 1.04 -14.63
N GLY A 202 10.65 1.30 -13.42
CA GLY A 202 9.39 1.99 -13.19
C GLY A 202 9.57 3.34 -12.50
N CYS A 203 8.48 4.10 -12.38
CA CYS A 203 8.49 5.37 -11.65
C CYS A 203 8.23 5.09 -10.17
N ALA A 204 9.27 5.23 -9.33
CA ALA A 204 9.22 5.03 -7.89
C ALA A 204 8.77 6.26 -7.11
N ASP A 205 8.91 7.45 -7.68
CA ASP A 205 8.37 8.68 -7.11
C ASP A 205 8.18 9.71 -8.22
N LEU A 206 7.22 10.61 -8.01
CA LEU A 206 6.88 11.68 -8.93
C LEU A 206 6.33 12.84 -8.09
N VAL A 207 6.97 14.00 -8.20
CA VAL A 207 6.55 15.23 -7.53
C VAL A 207 6.39 16.35 -8.54
N VAL A 208 5.45 17.26 -8.27
CA VAL A 208 5.18 18.45 -9.08
C VAL A 208 5.46 19.69 -8.25
N ASP A 209 6.02 20.71 -8.88
CA ASP A 209 6.20 22.01 -8.27
C ASP A 209 4.82 22.65 -8.01
N PRO A 210 4.48 22.98 -6.74
CA PRO A 210 3.16 23.50 -6.40
C PRO A 210 2.90 24.89 -6.99
N SER A 211 3.93 25.61 -7.44
CA SER A 211 3.81 26.90 -8.13
C SER A 211 3.81 26.79 -9.65
N ASN A 212 4.33 25.70 -10.20
CA ASN A 212 4.48 25.48 -11.64
C ASN A 212 4.12 24.04 -12.05
N PRO A 213 2.90 23.79 -12.57
CA PRO A 213 2.46 22.44 -12.93
C PRO A 213 3.26 21.79 -14.08
N ASN A 214 4.08 22.56 -14.81
CA ASN A 214 4.96 22.03 -15.85
C ASN A 214 6.31 21.54 -15.35
N LYS A 215 6.68 21.86 -14.10
CA LYS A 215 7.91 21.38 -13.47
C LYS A 215 7.62 20.13 -12.65
N LEU A 216 8.10 18.98 -13.11
CA LEU A 216 8.00 17.71 -12.40
C LEU A 216 9.39 17.08 -12.24
N ILE A 217 9.55 16.32 -11.17
CA ILE A 217 10.75 15.51 -10.93
C ILE A 217 10.30 14.07 -10.74
N ALA A 218 10.86 13.17 -11.54
CA ALA A 218 10.58 11.75 -11.53
C ALA A 218 11.79 10.96 -11.05
N ALA A 219 11.57 10.05 -10.10
CA ALA A 219 12.51 9.02 -9.70
C ALA A 219 12.18 7.74 -10.46
N MET A 220 13.09 7.30 -11.33
CA MET A 220 13.01 6.04 -12.04
C MET A 220 13.82 4.99 -11.29
N TRP A 221 13.28 3.77 -11.17
CA TRP A 221 13.82 2.72 -10.31
C TRP A 221 13.78 1.36 -11.00
N GLU A 222 14.97 0.84 -11.31
CA GLU A 222 15.15 -0.55 -11.71
C GLU A 222 15.02 -1.47 -10.49
N HIS A 223 14.11 -2.44 -10.55
CA HIS A 223 13.98 -3.43 -9.48
C HIS A 223 13.43 -4.75 -9.99
N ARG A 224 13.71 -5.83 -9.26
CA ARG A 224 13.15 -7.15 -9.59
C ARG A 224 13.01 -8.06 -8.37
N ARG A 225 11.89 -8.78 -8.32
CA ARG A 225 11.67 -9.93 -7.43
C ARG A 225 11.84 -11.26 -8.15
N LYS A 226 12.42 -12.19 -7.40
CA LYS A 226 12.29 -13.64 -7.55
C LYS A 226 11.77 -14.20 -6.22
N PRO A 227 11.26 -15.44 -6.17
CA PRO A 227 10.76 -16.01 -4.92
C PRO A 227 11.78 -15.99 -3.77
N TRP A 228 13.09 -15.99 -4.06
CA TRP A 228 14.18 -16.03 -3.08
C TRP A 228 15.10 -14.80 -3.07
N THR A 229 14.93 -13.83 -3.98
CA THR A 229 15.78 -12.62 -4.03
C THR A 229 14.99 -11.37 -4.38
N PHE A 230 15.49 -10.23 -3.91
CA PHE A 230 15.07 -8.92 -4.37
C PHE A 230 16.30 -8.13 -4.82
N THR A 231 16.22 -7.52 -5.99
CA THR A 231 17.23 -6.60 -6.54
C THR A 231 16.64 -5.20 -6.52
N SER A 232 17.34 -4.27 -5.86
CA SER A 232 17.02 -2.85 -5.80
C SER A 232 18.12 -2.07 -6.51
N GLY A 233 17.76 -1.37 -7.57
CA GLY A 233 18.68 -0.56 -8.34
C GLY A 233 19.40 -1.27 -9.48
N GLY A 234 19.88 -0.45 -10.40
CA GLY A 234 20.55 -0.85 -11.62
C GLY A 234 20.76 0.34 -12.55
N PRO A 235 21.35 0.13 -13.74
CA PRO A 235 21.65 1.19 -14.69
C PRO A 235 20.43 1.97 -15.19
N GLY A 236 19.22 1.40 -15.09
CA GLY A 236 17.99 2.10 -15.46
C GLY A 236 17.47 3.08 -14.39
N SER A 237 17.96 3.00 -13.15
CA SER A 237 17.54 3.93 -12.10
C SER A 237 18.13 5.32 -12.31
N GLY A 238 17.34 6.37 -12.10
CA GLY A 238 17.78 7.75 -12.32
C GLY A 238 16.78 8.79 -11.83
N LEU A 239 17.22 10.04 -11.79
CA LEU A 239 16.40 11.20 -11.45
C LEU A 239 16.24 12.08 -12.70
N TYR A 240 15.00 12.40 -13.06
CA TYR A 240 14.68 13.14 -14.28
C TYR A 240 13.86 14.38 -13.95
N VAL A 241 14.22 15.51 -14.56
CA VAL A 241 13.50 16.78 -14.40
C VAL A 241 12.88 17.18 -15.73
N THR A 242 11.62 17.60 -15.70
CA THR A 242 10.95 18.26 -16.82
C THR A 242 10.54 19.67 -16.41
N LEU A 243 10.51 20.60 -17.37
CA LEU A 243 10.01 21.97 -17.19
C LEU A 243 8.89 22.32 -18.19
N ASP A 244 8.47 21.36 -19.00
CA ASP A 244 7.51 21.52 -20.11
C ASP A 244 6.31 20.55 -19.98
N GLY A 245 6.03 20.10 -18.76
CA GLY A 245 4.91 19.21 -18.45
C GLY A 245 5.12 17.80 -19.00
N GLY A 246 6.37 17.33 -19.01
CA GLY A 246 6.75 15.97 -19.39
C GLY A 246 6.92 15.73 -20.88
N GLN A 247 7.00 16.78 -21.71
CA GLN A 247 7.33 16.61 -23.14
C GLN A 247 8.81 16.24 -23.32
N THR A 248 9.69 16.85 -22.52
CA THR A 248 11.10 16.50 -22.45
C THR A 248 11.54 16.30 -21.01
N TRP A 249 12.46 15.36 -20.82
CA TRP A 249 13.02 15.00 -19.52
C TRP A 249 14.54 15.07 -19.58
N GLN A 250 15.14 15.73 -18.61
CA GLN A 250 16.59 15.80 -18.46
C GLN A 250 17.02 14.95 -17.27
N GLU A 251 17.83 13.94 -17.52
CA GLU A 251 18.44 13.15 -16.46
C GLU A 251 19.42 14.01 -15.64
N ARG A 252 19.44 13.80 -14.33
CA ARG A 252 20.46 14.33 -13.42
C ARG A 252 21.43 13.21 -13.08
N THR A 253 22.72 13.51 -13.09
CA THR A 253 23.78 12.53 -12.93
C THR A 253 24.77 12.94 -11.84
N HIS A 254 25.85 12.17 -11.68
CA HIS A 254 26.93 12.53 -10.78
C HIS A 254 27.65 13.84 -11.13
N GLU A 255 27.54 14.32 -12.38
CA GLU A 255 28.05 15.63 -12.79
C GLU A 255 27.21 16.78 -12.17
N ASP A 256 25.95 16.50 -11.88
CA ASP A 256 25.01 17.40 -11.20
C ASP A 256 25.07 17.26 -9.66
N GLY A 257 25.95 16.41 -9.13
CA GLY A 257 26.17 16.22 -7.69
C GLY A 257 25.50 15.00 -7.05
N LEU A 258 24.84 14.15 -7.84
CA LEU A 258 24.30 12.86 -7.40
C LEU A 258 25.41 11.81 -7.14
N PRO A 259 25.14 10.69 -6.44
CA PRO A 259 26.15 9.67 -6.22
C PRO A 259 26.54 8.95 -7.52
N LYS A 260 27.78 8.47 -7.59
CA LYS A 260 28.28 7.64 -8.71
C LYS A 260 27.81 6.18 -8.57
N GLY A 261 27.64 5.51 -9.70
CA GLY A 261 27.27 4.10 -9.79
C GLY A 261 25.76 3.89 -9.83
N ASP A 262 25.33 2.64 -9.71
CA ASP A 262 23.92 2.29 -9.79
C ASP A 262 23.12 2.88 -8.62
N LEU A 263 21.98 3.50 -8.95
CA LEU A 263 21.03 4.05 -7.99
C LEU A 263 19.91 3.04 -7.72
N GLY A 264 19.32 3.11 -6.54
CA GLY A 264 18.14 2.33 -6.14
C GLY A 264 16.88 3.19 -6.06
N ARG A 265 15.99 2.88 -5.11
CA ARG A 265 14.76 3.68 -4.90
C ARG A 265 15.13 5.08 -4.42
N ILE A 266 14.43 6.08 -4.93
CA ILE A 266 14.62 7.50 -4.56
C ILE A 266 13.28 8.05 -4.08
N GLY A 267 13.27 8.66 -2.90
CA GLY A 267 12.19 9.51 -2.42
C GLY A 267 12.43 10.96 -2.78
N LEU A 268 11.38 11.68 -3.18
CA LEU A 268 11.45 13.08 -3.60
C LEU A 268 10.48 13.94 -2.80
N ALA A 269 10.91 15.17 -2.47
CA ALA A 269 10.01 16.21 -1.99
C ALA A 269 10.45 17.59 -2.46
N ILE A 270 9.49 18.37 -2.94
CA ILE A 270 9.67 19.80 -3.23
C ILE A 270 9.07 20.57 -2.04
N ALA A 271 9.80 21.56 -1.52
CA ALA A 271 9.30 22.40 -0.45
C ALA A 271 8.16 23.31 -0.95
N PRO A 272 6.94 23.23 -0.38
CA PRO A 272 5.84 24.09 -0.84
C PRO A 272 6.07 25.59 -0.59
N SER A 273 6.81 25.93 0.46
CA SER A 273 7.16 27.30 0.81
C SER A 273 8.24 27.91 -0.09
N ASP A 274 9.09 27.08 -0.71
CA ASP A 274 10.17 27.50 -1.61
C ASP A 274 10.50 26.37 -2.62
N PRO A 275 9.85 26.36 -3.81
CA PRO A 275 10.00 25.27 -4.77
C PRO A 275 11.38 25.12 -5.43
N ASP A 276 12.33 26.02 -5.16
CA ASP A 276 13.74 25.83 -5.52
C ASP A 276 14.43 24.84 -4.57
N ILE A 277 13.90 24.65 -3.37
CA ILE A 277 14.37 23.65 -2.42
C ILE A 277 13.72 22.30 -2.72
N VAL A 278 14.57 21.34 -3.11
CA VAL A 278 14.15 19.95 -3.37
C VAL A 278 15.03 18.99 -2.58
N TYR A 279 14.42 17.97 -1.99
CA TYR A 279 15.11 16.89 -1.29
C TYR A 279 14.99 15.59 -2.07
N ALA A 280 16.07 14.80 -2.06
CA ALA A 280 16.11 13.46 -2.63
C ALA A 280 16.78 12.50 -1.65
N LEU A 281 16.03 11.50 -1.16
CA LEU A 281 16.56 10.40 -0.37
C LEU A 281 16.95 9.27 -1.30
N ILE A 282 18.25 9.05 -1.52
CA ILE A 282 18.76 8.22 -2.62
C ILE A 282 19.38 6.93 -2.07
N GLU A 283 18.81 5.79 -2.47
CA GLU A 283 19.48 4.49 -2.35
C GLU A 283 20.67 4.41 -3.32
N SER A 284 21.83 4.06 -2.79
CA SER A 284 23.04 3.84 -3.59
C SER A 284 24.01 2.95 -2.79
N LYS A 285 25.27 2.85 -3.21
CA LYS A 285 26.30 2.15 -2.40
C LYS A 285 26.35 2.64 -0.94
N LYS A 286 26.07 3.93 -0.70
CA LYS A 286 25.83 4.48 0.63
C LYS A 286 24.63 5.43 0.55
N ASN A 287 23.49 4.98 1.08
CA ASN A 287 22.26 5.78 1.10
C ASN A 287 22.53 7.15 1.72
N ALA A 288 21.97 8.18 1.10
CA ALA A 288 22.16 9.55 1.53
C ALA A 288 21.00 10.45 1.11
N LEU A 289 20.78 11.48 1.91
CA LEU A 289 19.89 12.58 1.61
C LEU A 289 20.67 13.67 0.86
N TYR A 290 20.09 14.13 -0.24
CA TYR A 290 20.58 15.23 -1.06
C TYR A 290 19.57 16.38 -1.03
N LYS A 291 20.09 17.60 -1.18
CA LYS A 291 19.33 18.83 -1.31
C LYS A 291 19.73 19.54 -2.61
N SER A 292 18.76 20.03 -3.35
CA SER A 292 18.91 21.02 -4.41
C SER A 292 18.36 22.35 -3.92
N GLU A 293 19.00 23.44 -4.36
CA GLU A 293 18.60 24.82 -4.06
C GLU A 293 18.35 25.61 -5.36
N ASP A 294 18.20 24.90 -6.49
CA ASP A 294 17.96 25.43 -7.82
C ASP A 294 16.88 24.64 -8.57
N GLY A 295 15.91 24.11 -7.82
CA GLY A 295 14.73 23.45 -8.37
C GLY A 295 14.98 22.04 -8.92
N GLY A 296 16.02 21.35 -8.45
CA GLY A 296 16.37 19.99 -8.85
C GLY A 296 17.47 19.89 -9.91
N VAL A 297 18.13 21.00 -10.26
CA VAL A 297 19.18 21.03 -11.31
C VAL A 297 20.52 20.53 -10.78
N LYS A 298 20.98 21.04 -9.63
CA LYS A 298 22.19 20.61 -8.92
C LYS A 298 21.87 20.14 -7.52
N TRP A 299 22.68 19.20 -7.05
CA TRP A 299 22.46 18.47 -5.81
C TRP A 299 23.70 18.49 -4.93
N THR A 300 23.48 18.63 -3.63
CA THR A 300 24.52 18.51 -2.61
C THR A 300 24.09 17.50 -1.57
N LYS A 301 24.98 16.57 -1.22
CA LYS A 301 24.73 15.61 -0.14
C LYS A 301 24.67 16.35 1.20
N VAL A 302 23.59 16.17 1.96
CA VAL A 302 23.41 16.81 3.28
C VAL A 302 23.60 15.83 4.45
N ASN A 303 23.22 14.56 4.28
CA ASN A 303 23.29 13.57 5.36
C ASN A 303 23.40 12.13 4.80
N ASP A 304 24.12 11.26 5.50
CA ASP A 304 24.28 9.83 5.16
C ASP A 304 24.31 8.92 6.40
N LYS A 305 23.76 9.40 7.52
CA LYS A 305 23.60 8.67 8.77
C LYS A 305 22.33 7.83 8.75
N ARG A 306 22.22 6.86 9.67
CA ARG A 306 21.07 5.93 9.75
C ARG A 306 19.72 6.59 10.06
N GLU A 307 19.74 7.79 10.63
CA GLU A 307 18.54 8.57 10.98
C GLU A 307 17.72 9.02 9.76
N ILE A 308 18.29 8.97 8.55
CA ILE A 308 17.57 9.32 7.32
C ILE A 308 16.66 8.19 6.82
N GLY A 309 16.80 6.97 7.35
CA GLY A 309 15.98 5.82 6.97
C GLY A 309 16.74 4.53 6.68
N ASN A 310 15.99 3.47 6.41
CA ASN A 310 16.48 2.13 6.07
C ASN A 310 15.56 1.46 5.04
N ARG A 311 16.01 0.32 4.48
CA ARG A 311 15.24 -0.53 3.55
C ARG A 311 14.50 0.25 2.43
N PRO A 312 15.21 1.02 1.58
CA PRO A 312 14.59 1.94 0.61
C PRO A 312 13.51 1.30 -0.27
N PHE A 313 13.69 0.03 -0.64
CA PHE A 313 12.71 -0.70 -1.44
C PHE A 313 11.32 -0.82 -0.80
N TYR A 314 11.23 -0.78 0.53
CA TYR A 314 9.98 -0.94 1.27
C TYR A 314 9.44 0.40 1.75
N TYR A 315 10.32 1.32 2.15
CA TYR A 315 9.98 2.71 2.46
C TYR A 315 11.10 3.63 1.99
N SER A 316 10.75 4.71 1.31
CA SER A 316 11.71 5.73 0.92
C SER A 316 10.99 7.04 0.66
N ASP A 317 9.97 7.37 1.45
CA ASP A 317 9.21 8.60 1.27
C ASP A 317 9.79 9.72 2.15
N ILE A 318 9.74 10.95 1.64
CA ILE A 318 10.21 12.15 2.31
C ILE A 318 9.19 13.26 2.04
N PHE A 319 8.94 14.11 3.04
CA PHE A 319 8.01 15.22 2.96
C PHE A 319 8.63 16.48 3.55
N VAL A 320 8.19 17.65 3.07
CA VAL A 320 8.61 18.95 3.60
C VAL A 320 7.40 19.61 4.25
N ASP A 321 7.59 20.27 5.39
CA ASP A 321 6.56 21.09 6.01
C ASP A 321 6.13 22.21 5.03
N PRO A 322 4.82 22.42 4.80
CA PRO A 322 4.36 23.39 3.81
C PRO A 322 4.70 24.85 4.16
N SER A 323 5.04 25.12 5.43
CA SER A 323 5.38 26.45 5.94
C SER A 323 6.87 26.67 6.24
N ASN A 324 7.70 25.62 6.14
CA ASN A 324 9.12 25.68 6.47
C ASN A 324 9.92 24.67 5.65
N GLU A 325 10.70 25.16 4.69
CA GLU A 325 11.51 24.37 3.78
C GLU A 325 12.62 23.56 4.46
N ASN A 326 13.03 23.97 5.67
CA ASN A 326 14.05 23.25 6.44
C ASN A 326 13.48 22.16 7.34
N ARG A 327 12.16 22.13 7.55
CA ARG A 327 11.51 21.07 8.30
C ARG A 327 11.10 19.95 7.37
N ILE A 328 11.73 18.79 7.54
CA ILE A 328 11.49 17.64 6.68
C ILE A 328 11.22 16.37 7.50
N TYR A 329 10.36 15.52 6.96
CA TYR A 329 9.94 14.26 7.54
C TYR A 329 10.48 13.13 6.67
N SER A 330 11.35 12.29 7.23
CA SER A 330 11.73 11.02 6.60
C SER A 330 10.81 9.92 7.11
N VAL A 331 10.12 9.25 6.17
CA VAL A 331 9.06 8.28 6.45
C VAL A 331 9.56 6.89 6.06
N PHE A 332 9.84 6.06 7.06
CA PHE A 332 10.37 4.70 6.90
C PHE A 332 9.85 3.75 7.99
N THR A 333 10.65 2.80 8.48
CA THR A 333 10.34 2.04 9.71
C THR A 333 9.93 2.96 10.87
N TYR A 334 10.45 4.19 10.94
CA TYR A 334 9.97 5.25 11.83
C TYR A 334 9.65 6.51 11.01
N VAL A 335 9.00 7.48 11.64
CA VAL A 335 8.98 8.86 11.16
C VAL A 335 9.97 9.68 11.95
N ASN A 336 10.96 10.23 11.26
CA ASN A 336 11.94 11.14 11.81
C ASN A 336 11.75 12.53 11.22
N VAL A 337 11.93 13.56 12.06
CA VAL A 337 11.83 14.97 11.67
C VAL A 337 13.19 15.65 11.78
N SER A 338 13.50 16.49 10.81
CA SER A 338 14.64 17.42 10.85
C SER A 338 14.10 18.84 10.90
N GLU A 339 14.82 19.74 11.55
CA GLU A 339 14.54 21.18 11.61
C GLU A 339 15.62 22.02 10.91
N ASP A 340 16.65 21.37 10.36
CA ASP A 340 17.88 22.00 9.87
C ASP A 340 18.18 21.65 8.40
N GLY A 341 17.14 21.33 7.63
CA GLY A 341 17.24 20.97 6.22
C GLY A 341 17.90 19.60 6.02
N GLY A 342 17.71 18.68 6.96
CA GLY A 342 18.14 17.29 6.87
C GLY A 342 19.54 16.97 7.38
N ARG A 343 20.24 17.92 8.02
CA ARG A 343 21.60 17.69 8.55
C ARG A 343 21.58 16.83 9.81
N SER A 344 20.50 16.92 10.58
CA SER A 344 20.20 16.07 11.73
C SER A 344 18.71 15.74 11.80
N PHE A 345 18.38 14.59 12.40
CA PHE A 345 17.01 14.13 12.57
C PHE A 345 16.78 13.64 14.01
N GLU A 346 15.55 13.84 14.48
CA GLU A 346 15.03 13.27 15.71
C GLU A 346 13.80 12.41 15.41
N GLN A 347 13.57 11.40 16.24
CA GLN A 347 12.42 10.52 16.05
C GLN A 347 11.13 11.20 16.50
N LEU A 348 10.21 11.43 15.55
CA LEU A 348 8.88 12.02 15.82
C LEU A 348 7.91 10.96 16.34
N MET A 349 7.95 9.76 15.77
CA MET A 349 7.03 8.66 16.06
C MET A 349 7.80 7.46 16.63
N PRO A 350 7.98 7.39 17.96
CA PRO A 350 8.50 6.21 18.62
C PRO A 350 7.48 5.07 18.59
N ALA A 351 7.93 3.84 18.33
CA ALA A 351 7.06 2.66 18.32
C ALA A 351 7.00 1.93 19.66
N TYR A 352 8.17 1.63 20.24
CA TYR A 352 8.30 0.75 21.39
C TYR A 352 8.75 1.49 22.65
N ASN A 353 8.44 0.92 23.82
CA ASN A 353 8.87 1.43 25.14
C ASN A 353 8.48 2.90 25.40
N THR A 354 7.34 3.32 24.88
CA THR A 354 6.81 4.68 25.00
C THR A 354 5.31 4.65 25.28
N THR A 355 4.80 5.70 25.93
CA THR A 355 3.36 5.87 26.17
C THR A 355 2.62 6.52 25.01
N LYS A 356 3.36 6.94 23.96
CA LYS A 356 2.82 7.55 22.73
C LYS A 356 3.23 6.73 21.51
N GLY A 357 3.28 5.40 21.68
CA GLY A 357 3.70 4.47 20.63
C GLY A 357 2.80 4.56 19.41
N VAL A 358 3.40 4.66 18.23
CA VAL A 358 2.70 4.41 16.95
C VAL A 358 3.37 3.22 16.27
N HIS A 359 2.56 2.34 15.68
CA HIS A 359 3.07 1.18 14.97
C HIS A 359 4.12 1.60 13.92
N PRO A 360 5.26 0.89 13.82
CA PRO A 360 6.31 1.23 12.86
C PRO A 360 5.87 0.92 11.42
N ASP A 361 6.82 1.08 10.49
CA ASP A 361 6.66 0.66 9.09
C ASP A 361 5.66 1.54 8.33
N HIS A 362 6.04 2.82 8.17
CA HIS A 362 5.23 3.90 7.63
C HIS A 362 5.34 3.98 6.10
N HIS A 363 4.19 4.03 5.43
CA HIS A 363 4.07 3.93 3.97
C HIS A 363 3.28 5.07 3.33
N ALA A 364 2.52 5.82 4.12
CA ALA A 364 1.72 6.92 3.64
C ALA A 364 1.79 8.07 4.64
N TRP A 365 1.87 9.29 4.11
CA TRP A 365 1.94 10.49 4.92
C TRP A 365 1.22 11.60 4.19
N TRP A 366 0.46 12.38 4.94
CA TRP A 366 -0.22 13.56 4.45
C TRP A 366 -0.12 14.67 5.49
N ILE A 367 0.17 15.89 5.04
CA ILE A 367 0.24 17.10 5.87
C ILE A 367 -0.64 18.16 5.22
N HIS A 368 -1.49 18.80 6.01
CA HIS A 368 -2.41 19.80 5.46
C HIS A 368 -1.63 21.02 4.94
N PRO A 369 -1.81 21.44 3.68
CA PRO A 369 -0.96 22.44 3.04
C PRO A 369 -1.03 23.83 3.68
N ASN A 370 -2.14 24.15 4.36
CA ASN A 370 -2.34 25.43 5.04
C ASN A 370 -2.39 25.31 6.58
N ASP A 371 -2.24 24.10 7.12
CA ASP A 371 -2.31 23.81 8.56
C ASP A 371 -1.35 22.67 8.93
N PRO A 372 -0.04 22.95 9.01
CA PRO A 372 0.96 21.92 9.27
C PRO A 372 0.81 21.19 10.63
N ASP A 373 -0.09 21.64 11.51
CA ASP A 373 -0.40 20.89 12.75
C ASP A 373 -1.30 19.68 12.49
N PHE A 374 -2.03 19.66 11.38
CA PHE A 374 -2.83 18.53 10.94
C PHE A 374 -2.06 17.62 9.99
N MET A 375 -1.76 16.41 10.46
CA MET A 375 -1.11 15.37 9.67
C MET A 375 -1.83 14.03 9.84
N ILE A 376 -1.70 13.18 8.84
CA ILE A 376 -2.20 11.81 8.84
C ILE A 376 -1.06 10.90 8.40
N ASP A 377 -0.84 9.84 9.17
CA ASP A 377 0.14 8.80 8.93
C ASP A 377 -0.56 7.47 8.67
N GLY A 378 -0.03 6.72 7.70
CA GLY A 378 -0.45 5.37 7.37
C GLY A 378 0.74 4.42 7.42
N ASN A 379 0.59 3.31 8.14
CA ASN A 379 1.64 2.32 8.38
C ASN A 379 1.05 0.90 8.39
N ASP A 380 1.88 -0.11 8.65
CA ASP A 380 1.48 -1.53 8.68
C ASP A 380 0.42 -1.82 9.77
N GLY A 381 0.38 -1.00 10.82
CA GLY A 381 -0.56 -1.05 11.92
C GLY A 381 -1.85 -0.25 11.72
N GLY A 382 -2.02 0.50 10.62
CA GLY A 382 -3.22 1.30 10.34
C GLY A 382 -2.99 2.79 10.15
N LEU A 383 -3.99 3.59 10.54
CA LEU A 383 -4.02 5.04 10.34
C LEU A 383 -3.89 5.79 11.66
N ASN A 384 -3.09 6.86 11.68
CA ASN A 384 -2.88 7.74 12.82
C ASN A 384 -3.09 9.20 12.43
N ILE A 385 -3.81 9.95 13.26
CA ILE A 385 -4.14 11.36 13.01
C ILE A 385 -3.59 12.23 14.12
N THR A 386 -2.93 13.33 13.77
CA THR A 386 -2.47 14.36 14.72
C THR A 386 -3.07 15.71 14.37
N ARG A 387 -3.26 16.56 15.39
CA ARG A 387 -3.72 17.96 15.27
C ARG A 387 -2.79 18.91 16.04
N ASP A 388 -1.59 18.44 16.39
CA ASP A 388 -0.61 19.18 17.18
C ASP A 388 0.81 18.99 16.65
N ARG A 389 0.92 18.71 15.35
CA ARG A 389 2.16 18.47 14.63
C ARG A 389 2.96 17.26 15.14
N GLY A 390 2.25 16.20 15.48
CA GLY A 390 2.85 14.91 15.87
C GLY A 390 3.31 14.83 17.33
N LYS A 391 2.91 15.78 18.19
CA LYS A 391 3.16 15.67 19.64
C LYS A 391 2.26 14.62 20.28
N THR A 392 1.05 14.43 19.74
CA THR A 392 0.12 13.36 20.06
C THR A 392 -0.53 12.81 18.79
N TRP A 393 -0.88 11.52 18.84
CA TRP A 393 -1.46 10.79 17.72
C TRP A 393 -2.71 10.04 18.21
N ARG A 394 -3.79 10.13 17.44
CA ARG A 394 -4.99 9.31 17.59
C ARG A 394 -4.92 8.17 16.60
N PHE A 395 -4.83 6.95 17.10
CA PHE A 395 -4.97 5.76 16.29
C PHE A 395 -6.43 5.55 15.87
N VAL A 396 -6.65 5.13 14.62
CA VAL A 396 -7.98 4.86 14.05
C VAL A 396 -8.33 3.39 14.25
N GLU A 397 -8.98 3.11 15.37
CA GLU A 397 -9.32 1.76 15.84
C GLU A 397 -10.56 1.14 15.14
N ASN A 398 -11.12 1.82 14.14
CA ASN A 398 -12.37 1.47 13.47
C ASN A 398 -12.25 1.31 11.94
N LEU A 399 -11.03 1.22 11.39
CA LEU A 399 -10.75 0.85 10.01
C LEU A 399 -10.44 -0.67 9.87
N PRO A 400 -11.36 -1.52 9.35
CA PRO A 400 -11.26 -2.97 9.44
C PRO A 400 -10.45 -3.60 8.30
N VAL A 401 -9.15 -3.32 8.25
CA VAL A 401 -8.28 -3.69 7.12
C VAL A 401 -7.19 -4.71 7.48
N ALA A 402 -7.47 -5.57 8.46
CA ALA A 402 -6.57 -6.60 8.94
C ALA A 402 -6.13 -7.59 7.86
N GLN A 403 -4.84 -7.92 7.85
CA GLN A 403 -4.21 -8.81 6.87
C GLN A 403 -3.87 -10.17 7.50
N PHE A 404 -4.88 -11.03 7.66
CA PHE A 404 -4.67 -12.40 8.13
C PHE A 404 -3.93 -13.26 7.11
N TYR A 405 -2.93 -14.01 7.57
CA TYR A 405 -2.28 -15.05 6.78
C TYR A 405 -3.12 -16.32 6.77
N HIS A 406 -3.45 -16.86 7.95
CA HIS A 406 -4.26 -18.06 8.13
C HIS A 406 -5.28 -17.87 9.25
N ILE A 407 -6.41 -18.58 9.14
CA ILE A 407 -7.52 -18.54 10.09
C ILE A 407 -7.75 -19.94 10.66
N ASN A 408 -7.90 -20.04 11.98
CA ASN A 408 -8.36 -21.23 12.68
C ASN A 408 -9.56 -20.91 13.57
N VAL A 409 -10.25 -21.95 14.02
CA VAL A 409 -11.37 -21.86 14.97
C VAL A 409 -11.26 -22.94 16.03
N ASP A 410 -11.84 -22.70 17.19
CA ASP A 410 -12.05 -23.74 18.20
C ASP A 410 -13.45 -24.37 18.10
N MET A 411 -13.78 -25.21 19.08
CA MET A 411 -15.07 -25.88 19.20
C MET A 411 -15.89 -25.38 20.40
N GLU A 412 -15.55 -24.21 20.98
CA GLU A 412 -16.32 -23.60 22.06
C GLU A 412 -17.69 -23.09 21.57
N TYR A 413 -18.59 -22.72 22.49
CA TYR A 413 -19.87 -22.08 22.13
C TYR A 413 -20.11 -20.81 22.97
N PRO A 414 -20.08 -19.61 22.35
CA PRO A 414 -19.71 -19.35 20.95
C PRO A 414 -18.23 -19.68 20.68
N TYR A 415 -17.92 -20.19 19.48
CA TYR A 415 -16.54 -20.52 19.12
C TYR A 415 -15.71 -19.25 18.92
N ASN A 416 -14.39 -19.38 19.12
CA ASN A 416 -13.43 -18.32 18.83
C ASN A 416 -12.77 -18.51 17.46
N VAL A 417 -12.40 -17.39 16.87
CA VAL A 417 -11.62 -17.28 15.64
C VAL A 417 -10.22 -16.83 16.02
N TYR A 418 -9.24 -17.48 15.43
CA TYR A 418 -7.82 -17.26 15.64
C TYR A 418 -7.15 -16.95 14.31
N GLY A 419 -6.13 -16.11 14.34
CA GLY A 419 -5.29 -15.95 13.16
C GLY A 419 -4.09 -15.06 13.41
N GLY A 420 -3.06 -15.29 12.62
CA GLY A 420 -1.86 -14.48 12.58
C GLY A 420 -1.95 -13.43 11.48
N MET A 421 -1.51 -12.21 11.78
CA MET A 421 -1.53 -11.08 10.87
C MET A 421 -0.13 -10.69 10.41
N GLN A 422 -0.05 -9.96 9.30
CA GLN A 422 1.16 -9.27 8.89
C GLN A 422 1.50 -8.15 9.87
N ASP A 423 2.69 -8.23 10.49
CA ASP A 423 3.28 -7.31 11.48
C ASP A 423 2.42 -6.93 12.71
N ASN A 424 1.15 -7.29 12.75
CA ASN A 424 0.18 -6.89 13.77
C ASN A 424 -0.14 -8.00 14.76
N GLY A 425 0.69 -9.04 14.86
CA GLY A 425 0.57 -10.09 15.85
C GLY A 425 -0.44 -11.19 15.52
N SER A 426 -0.69 -12.01 16.53
CA SER A 426 -1.60 -13.14 16.53
C SER A 426 -2.77 -12.84 17.46
N TRP A 427 -3.99 -13.05 16.97
CA TRP A 427 -5.20 -12.63 17.66
C TRP A 427 -6.19 -13.77 17.83
N ALA A 428 -6.98 -13.67 18.90
CA ALA A 428 -8.13 -14.50 19.15
C ALA A 428 -9.34 -13.63 19.51
N GLY A 429 -10.53 -14.00 19.02
CA GLY A 429 -11.76 -13.34 19.41
C GLY A 429 -13.00 -14.16 19.07
N PRO A 430 -14.15 -13.82 19.68
CA PRO A 430 -15.36 -14.63 19.55
C PRO A 430 -16.01 -14.44 18.17
N ALA A 431 -16.54 -15.52 17.58
CA ALA A 431 -17.34 -15.40 16.35
C ALA A 431 -18.71 -14.72 16.60
N TYR A 432 -19.22 -14.82 17.83
CA TYR A 432 -20.50 -14.25 18.25
C TYR A 432 -20.46 -13.81 19.71
N VAL A 433 -21.27 -12.81 20.04
CA VAL A 433 -21.52 -12.42 21.43
C VAL A 433 -23.02 -12.31 21.69
N LEU A 434 -23.44 -12.63 22.90
CA LEU A 434 -24.83 -12.51 23.35
C LEU A 434 -25.13 -11.10 23.89
N LYS A 435 -24.58 -10.07 23.23
CA LYS A 435 -24.71 -8.66 23.62
C LYS A 435 -25.21 -7.84 22.43
N ASP A 436 -26.16 -6.97 22.71
CA ASP A 436 -26.87 -6.16 21.71
C ASP A 436 -25.93 -5.27 20.88
N GLN A 437 -24.86 -4.77 21.50
CA GLN A 437 -23.86 -3.92 20.85
C GLN A 437 -22.89 -4.68 19.92
N GLY A 438 -23.07 -5.99 19.75
CA GLY A 438 -22.19 -6.81 18.91
C GLY A 438 -20.76 -6.93 19.44
N ILE A 439 -19.87 -7.42 18.58
CA ILE A 439 -18.46 -7.67 18.90
C ILE A 439 -17.70 -6.33 18.92
N ARG A 440 -16.87 -6.10 19.95
CA ARG A 440 -16.08 -4.87 20.16
C ARG A 440 -14.59 -5.19 20.15
N ASN A 441 -13.75 -4.17 19.95
CA ASN A 441 -12.28 -4.28 20.00
C ASN A 441 -11.79 -4.99 21.27
N ALA A 442 -12.37 -4.68 22.42
CA ALA A 442 -12.00 -5.28 23.70
C ALA A 442 -12.33 -6.78 23.86
N TYR A 443 -13.04 -7.40 22.92
CA TYR A 443 -13.25 -8.86 22.92
C TYR A 443 -12.19 -9.62 22.16
N TRP A 444 -11.37 -8.92 21.38
CA TRP A 444 -10.24 -9.53 20.70
C TRP A 444 -9.00 -9.34 21.55
N GLN A 445 -8.27 -10.43 21.71
CA GLN A 445 -7.07 -10.49 22.51
C GLN A 445 -5.88 -10.76 21.58
N GLU A 446 -4.87 -9.90 21.68
CA GLU A 446 -3.56 -10.22 21.15
C GLU A 446 -2.92 -11.32 22.02
N LEU A 447 -2.53 -12.41 21.37
CA LEU A 447 -1.86 -13.54 22.00
C LEU A 447 -0.34 -13.36 22.00
N MET A 448 0.20 -12.85 20.89
CA MET A 448 1.63 -12.62 20.69
C MET A 448 1.85 -11.60 19.57
N PHE A 449 2.76 -10.64 19.78
CA PHE A 449 3.13 -9.64 18.77
C PHE A 449 4.09 -10.20 17.71
N GLY A 450 4.20 -9.52 16.58
CA GLY A 450 5.09 -9.83 15.45
C GLY A 450 4.34 -10.36 14.22
N ASP A 451 5.04 -11.01 13.30
CA ASP A 451 4.40 -11.70 12.17
C ASP A 451 3.73 -13.00 12.68
N GLY A 452 2.40 -13.00 12.77
CA GLY A 452 1.65 -14.01 13.53
C GLY A 452 1.41 -15.35 12.82
N PHE A 453 1.45 -15.39 11.48
CA PHE A 453 1.18 -16.55 10.60
C PHE A 453 0.09 -17.53 11.09
N ASP A 454 0.47 -18.58 11.83
CA ASP A 454 -0.39 -19.68 12.26
C ASP A 454 -0.68 -19.62 13.77
N VAL A 455 -1.97 -19.59 14.12
CA VAL A 455 -2.46 -19.67 15.50
C VAL A 455 -3.43 -20.83 15.59
N VAL A 456 -3.11 -21.86 16.37
CA VAL A 456 -3.92 -23.08 16.49
C VAL A 456 -4.33 -23.27 17.95
N PRO A 457 -5.64 -23.32 18.27
CA PRO A 457 -6.08 -23.65 19.62
C PRO A 457 -5.72 -25.09 19.98
N ASP A 458 -5.38 -25.36 21.25
CA ASP A 458 -5.24 -26.73 21.74
C ASP A 458 -6.62 -27.41 21.62
N PRO A 459 -6.74 -28.58 20.96
CA PRO A 459 -8.02 -29.26 20.80
C PRO A 459 -8.61 -29.85 22.10
N LYS A 460 -7.91 -29.73 23.25
CA LYS A 460 -8.32 -30.30 24.53
C LYS A 460 -9.08 -29.37 25.45
#